data_AF-A0A847XAF4-F1
#
_entry.id   AF-A0A847XAF4-F1
#
_cell.length_a   1.000
_cell.length_b   1.000
_cell.length_c   1.000
_cell.angle_alpha   90.00
_cell.angle_beta   90.00
_cell.angle_gamma   90.00
#
_symmetry.space_group_name_H-M   'P 1'
#
loop_
_entity.id
_entity.type
_entity.pdbx_description
1 polymer ?
#
loop_
_entity_poly.entity_id
_entity_poly.type
_entity_poly.pdbx_seq_one_letter_code
_entity_poly.pdbx_strand_id
1 'polypeptide(L)'
;MRLIIKYLKKHKGLFLLNLLTIIAFVVVELGIPTVTGIMIDQGIIKQDMKLLTDMGLVLLGLAIFGGIGSVLSGYTSSRIATRMTMDIRKDLFIRSQELSHSEYN
;
A
#
# COMPACT_ATOMS: atom_id res chain seq x y z
N MET A 1 -8.82 -12.65 16.38
CA MET A 1 -8.75 -12.11 15.00
C MET A 1 -9.87 -12.55 14.04
N ARG A 2 -10.66 -13.61 14.32
CA ARG A 2 -11.73 -14.08 13.41
C ARG A 2 -12.78 -13.02 13.04
N LEU A 3 -13.13 -12.12 13.97
CA LEU A 3 -14.06 -11.00 13.70
C LEU A 3 -13.47 -9.99 12.71
N ILE A 4 -12.23 -9.54 12.92
CA ILE A 4 -11.52 -8.62 12.03
C ILE A 4 -11.42 -9.19 10.61
N ILE A 5 -11.07 -10.47 10.48
CA ILE A 5 -11.00 -11.18 9.19
C ILE A 5 -12.38 -11.30 8.52
N LYS A 6 -13.47 -11.42 9.29
CA LYS A 6 -14.85 -11.48 8.78
C LYS A 6 -15.29 -10.14 8.17
N TYR A 7 -14.96 -9.02 8.82
CA TYR A 7 -15.22 -7.68 8.26
C TYR A 7 -14.28 -7.32 7.10
N LEU A 8 -13.02 -7.74 7.15
CA LEU A 8 -12.08 -7.60 6.04
C LEU A 8 -12.57 -8.37 4.80
N LYS A 9 -13.12 -9.59 4.98
CA LYS A 9 -13.74 -10.40 3.91
C LYS A 9 -15.02 -9.78 3.32
N LYS A 10 -15.64 -8.79 3.96
CA LYS A 10 -16.80 -8.08 3.42
C LYS A 10 -16.39 -7.09 2.31
N HIS A 11 -15.14 -6.61 2.35
CA HIS A 11 -14.58 -5.63 1.42
C HIS A 11 -13.45 -6.21 0.55
N LYS A 12 -13.64 -7.43 0.01
CA LYS A 12 -12.58 -8.15 -0.75
C LYS A 12 -12.00 -7.36 -1.91
N GLY A 13 -12.83 -6.62 -2.65
CA GLY A 13 -12.38 -5.83 -3.80
C GLY A 13 -11.43 -4.69 -3.42
N LEU A 14 -11.72 -3.99 -2.32
CA LEU A 14 -10.86 -2.91 -1.82
C LEU A 14 -9.56 -3.47 -1.23
N PHE A 15 -9.65 -4.58 -0.50
CA PHE A 15 -8.47 -5.26 0.03
C PHE A 15 -7.55 -5.77 -1.08
N LEU A 16 -8.10 -6.38 -2.13
CA LEU A 16 -7.32 -6.87 -3.27
C LEU A 16 -6.62 -5.72 -4.00
N LEU A 17 -7.33 -4.59 -4.20
CA LEU A 17 -6.76 -3.38 -4.80
C LEU A 17 -5.60 -2.84 -3.95
N ASN A 18 -5.77 -2.74 -2.63
CA ASN A 18 -4.72 -2.29 -1.74
C ASN A 18 -3.49 -3.20 -1.76
N LEU A 19 -3.71 -4.52 -1.77
CA LEU A 19 -2.63 -5.50 -1.85
C LEU A 19 -1.85 -5.35 -3.16
N LEU A 20 -2.55 -5.18 -4.29
CA LEU A 20 -1.92 -4.92 -5.59
C LEU A 20 -1.12 -3.62 -5.57
N THR A 21 -1.66 -2.54 -4.98
CA THR A 21 -0.95 -1.27 -4.86
C THR A 21 0.32 -1.40 -4.02
N ILE A 22 0.26 -2.12 -2.90
CA ILE A 22 1.42 -2.34 -2.03
C ILE A 22 2.49 -3.16 -2.76
N ILE A 23 2.10 -4.24 -3.45
CA ILE A 23 3.05 -5.07 -4.21
C ILE A 23 3.73 -4.24 -5.31
N ALA A 24 2.95 -3.47 -6.08
CA ALA A 24 3.49 -2.60 -7.13
C ALA A 24 4.45 -1.56 -6.55
N PHE A 25 4.11 -0.96 -5.41
CA PHE A 25 4.96 0.01 -4.72
C PHE A 25 6.29 -0.61 -4.28
N VAL A 26 6.27 -1.79 -3.65
CA VAL A 26 7.48 -2.49 -3.20
C VAL A 26 8.39 -2.86 -4.38
N VAL A 27 7.83 -3.29 -5.51
CA VAL A 27 8.62 -3.59 -6.71
C VAL A 27 9.35 -2.35 -7.23
N VAL A 28 8.69 -1.19 -7.24
CA VAL A 28 9.34 0.07 -7.65
C VAL A 28 10.45 0.47 -6.68
N GLU A 29 10.22 0.32 -5.38
CA GLU A 29 11.19 0.69 -4.35
C GLU A 29 12.43 -0.21 -4.34
N LEU A 30 12.26 -1.50 -4.68
CA LEU A 30 13.38 -2.43 -4.92
C LEU A 30 14.05 -2.23 -6.29
N GLY A 31 13.36 -1.63 -7.26
CA GLY A 31 13.90 -1.29 -8.57
C GLY A 31 14.99 -0.22 -8.50
N ILE A 32 14.83 0.78 -7.62
CA ILE A 32 15.78 1.89 -7.44
C ILE A 32 17.22 1.41 -7.13
N PRO A 33 17.47 0.58 -6.11
CA PRO A 33 18.83 0.08 -5.82
C PRO A 33 19.37 -0.82 -6.93
N THR A 34 18.51 -1.59 -7.61
CA THR A 34 18.91 -2.45 -8.74
C THR A 34 19.42 -1.61 -9.92
N VAL A 35 18.67 -0.57 -10.28
CA VAL A 35 19.04 0.39 -11.33
C VAL A 35 20.32 1.14 -10.94
N THR A 36 20.42 1.58 -9.69
CA THR A 36 21.62 2.25 -9.16
C THR A 36 22.85 1.35 -9.24
N GLY A 37 22.73 0.06 -8.91
CA GLY A 37 23.81 -0.92 -9.04
C GLY A 37 24.31 -1.06 -10.48
N ILE A 38 23.39 -1.18 -11.43
CA ILE A 38 23.75 -1.25 -12.87
C ILE A 38 24.40 0.06 -13.34
N MET A 39 23.93 1.22 -12.87
CA MET A 39 24.55 2.51 -13.18
C MET A 39 26.01 2.57 -12.71
N ILE A 40 26.30 2.06 -11.53
CA ILE A 40 27.68 2.01 -11.00
C ILE A 40 28.52 1.04 -11.84
N ASP A 41 28.06 -0.21 -12.02
CA ASP A 41 28.84 -1.27 -12.65
C ASP A 41 29.05 -1.07 -14.16
N GLN A 42 28.06 -0.50 -14.85
CA GLN A 42 28.08 -0.38 -16.31
C GLN A 42 28.25 1.06 -16.81
N GLY A 43 27.82 2.06 -16.03
CA GLY A 43 28.00 3.47 -16.40
C GLY A 43 29.34 4.00 -15.91
N ILE A 44 29.58 3.95 -14.60
CA ILE A 44 30.77 4.58 -13.99
C ILE A 44 32.05 3.81 -14.32
N ILE A 45 32.04 2.48 -14.17
CA ILE A 45 33.24 1.65 -14.41
C ILE A 45 33.65 1.64 -15.90
N LYS A 46 32.67 1.64 -16.83
CA LYS A 46 32.96 1.65 -18.28
C LYS A 46 33.05 3.05 -18.88
N GLN A 47 32.89 4.11 -18.08
CA GLN A 47 32.86 5.52 -18.49
C GLN A 47 31.85 5.84 -19.62
N ASP A 48 30.75 5.09 -19.69
CA ASP A 48 29.71 5.33 -20.69
C ASP A 48 28.72 6.38 -20.18
N MET A 49 28.98 7.64 -20.54
CA MET A 49 28.15 8.80 -20.16
C MET A 49 26.74 8.73 -20.76
N LYS A 50 26.55 8.02 -21.88
CA LYS A 50 25.25 7.88 -22.51
C LYS A 50 24.36 6.93 -21.72
N LEU A 51 24.91 5.77 -21.34
CA LEU A 51 24.24 4.82 -20.45
C LEU A 51 23.87 5.45 -19.10
N LEU A 52 24.76 6.26 -18.52
CA LEU A 52 24.52 6.94 -17.26
C LEU A 52 23.35 7.93 -17.34
N THR A 53 23.25 8.67 -18.45
CA THR A 53 22.17 9.64 -18.68
C THR A 53 20.82 8.96 -18.90
N ASP A 54 20.79 7.90 -19.71
CA ASP A 54 19.58 7.12 -19.99
C ASP A 54 19.06 6.42 -18.73
N MET A 55 19.94 5.80 -17.95
CA MET A 55 19.56 5.16 -16.68
C MET A 55 19.17 6.18 -15.60
N GLY A 56 19.78 7.36 -15.57
CA GLY A 56 19.39 8.44 -14.68
C GLY A 56 17.96 8.92 -14.96
N LEU A 57 17.57 9.01 -16.23
CA LEU A 57 16.20 9.31 -16.65
C LEU A 57 15.21 8.22 -16.20
N VAL A 58 15.58 6.94 -16.33
CA VAL A 58 14.78 5.81 -15.84
C VAL A 58 14.62 5.86 -14.32
N LEU A 59 15.70 6.15 -13.59
CA LEU A 59 15.67 6.28 -12.13
C LEU A 59 14.73 7.41 -11.69
N LEU A 60 14.76 8.53 -12.40
CA LEU A 60 13.90 9.68 -12.13
C LEU A 60 12.41 9.34 -12.38
N GLY A 61 12.13 8.58 -13.45
CA GLY A 61 10.80 8.04 -13.72
C GLY A 61 10.32 7.08 -12.62
N LEU A 62 11.18 6.16 -12.17
CA LEU A 62 10.89 5.23 -11.07
C LEU A 62 10.64 5.97 -9.75
N ALA A 63 11.40 7.01 -9.45
CA ALA A 63 11.22 7.82 -8.24
C ALA A 63 9.86 8.52 -8.22
N ILE A 64 9.43 9.11 -9.35
CA ILE A 64 8.10 9.72 -9.47
C ILE A 64 7.00 8.66 -9.31
N PHE A 65 7.14 7.52 -9.99
CA PHE A 65 6.18 6.41 -9.87
C PHE A 65 6.11 5.85 -8.44
N GLY A 66 7.26 5.73 -7.77
CA GLY A 66 7.36 5.29 -6.38
C GLY A 66 6.67 6.27 -5.44
N GLY A 67 6.89 7.58 -5.63
CA GLY A 67 6.21 8.62 -4.85
C GLY A 67 4.69 8.56 -4.98
N ILE A 68 4.18 8.42 -6.21
CA ILE A 68 2.73 8.24 -6.47
C ILE A 68 2.24 6.95 -5.82
N GLY A 69 2.96 5.84 -5.98
CA GLY A 69 2.63 4.54 -5.40
C GLY A 69 2.56 4.58 -3.87
N SER A 70 3.47 5.30 -3.22
CA SER A 70 3.51 5.48 -1.77
C SER A 70 2.26 6.19 -1.26
N VAL A 71 1.91 7.31 -1.88
CA VAL A 71 0.70 8.08 -1.52
C VAL A 71 -0.56 7.25 -1.75
N LEU A 72 -0.65 6.55 -2.89
CA LEU A 72 -1.81 5.73 -3.24
C LEU A 72 -1.98 4.55 -2.28
N SER A 73 -0.88 3.90 -1.91
CA SER A 73 -0.83 2.80 -0.95
C SER A 73 -1.29 3.28 0.43
N GLY A 74 -0.74 4.40 0.91
CA GLY A 74 -1.11 5.01 2.19
C GLY A 74 -2.58 5.43 2.24
N TYR A 75 -3.07 6.08 1.18
CA TYR A 75 -4.49 6.48 1.06
C TYR A 75 -5.42 5.27 1.11
N THR A 76 -5.13 4.24 0.30
CA THR A 76 -5.98 3.06 0.21
C THR A 76 -5.99 2.27 1.52
N SER A 77 -4.84 2.15 2.17
CA SER A 77 -4.70 1.49 3.47
C SER A 77 -5.52 2.21 4.56
N SER A 78 -5.37 3.53 4.67
CA SER A 78 -6.13 4.36 5.60
C SER A 78 -7.64 4.24 5.35
N ARG A 79 -8.07 4.33 4.09
CA ARG A 79 -9.48 4.26 3.70
C ARG A 79 -10.11 2.90 4.02
N ILE A 80 -9.36 1.79 3.90
CA ILE A 80 -9.82 0.46 4.31
C ILE A 80 -9.96 0.39 5.83
N ALA A 81 -8.95 0.87 6.58
CA ALA A 81 -8.97 0.86 8.03
C ALA A 81 -10.16 1.66 8.60
N THR A 82 -10.44 2.84 8.04
CA THR A 82 -11.60 3.66 8.44
C THR A 82 -12.92 2.96 8.16
N ARG A 83 -13.10 2.37 6.96
CA ARG A 83 -14.34 1.65 6.61
C ARG A 83 -14.58 0.44 7.49
N MET A 84 -13.53 -0.34 7.76
CA MET A 84 -13.61 -1.45 8.71
C MET A 84 -14.02 -0.98 10.10
N THR A 85 -13.42 0.10 10.60
CA THR A 85 -13.71 0.63 11.93
C THR A 85 -15.16 1.14 12.02
N MET A 86 -15.65 1.78 10.97
CA MET A 86 -17.05 2.24 10.88
C MET A 86 -18.03 1.06 10.93
N ASP A 87 -17.79 -0.01 10.17
CA ASP A 87 -18.64 -1.20 10.17
C ASP A 87 -18.67 -1.86 11.56
N ILE A 88 -17.50 -1.96 12.23
CA ILE A 88 -17.40 -2.50 13.59
C ILE A 88 -18.20 -1.63 14.58
N ARG A 89 -18.04 -0.30 14.52
CA ARG A 89 -18.77 0.61 15.43
C ARG A 89 -20.27 0.56 15.21
N LYS A 90 -20.72 0.43 13.95
CA LYS A 90 -22.14 0.32 13.62
C LYS A 90 -22.74 -0.96 14.19
N ASP A 91 -22.08 -2.10 14.01
CA ASP A 91 -22.58 -3.37 14.53
C ASP A 91 -22.53 -3.41 16.07
N LEU A 92 -21.55 -2.75 16.69
CA LEU A 92 -21.49 -2.56 18.15
C LEU A 92 -22.66 -1.70 18.66
N PHE A 93 -22.99 -0.61 17.96
CA PHE A 93 -24.09 0.28 18.32
C PHE A 93 -25.47 -0.37 18.17
N ILE A 94 -25.65 -1.22 17.17
CA ILE A 94 -26.88 -2.02 17.02
C ILE A 94 -26.99 -3.00 18.18
N ARG A 95 -25.91 -3.73 18.50
CA ARG A 95 -25.91 -4.67 19.63
C ARG A 95 -26.11 -4.00 20.98
N SER A 96 -25.58 -2.79 21.20
CA SER A 96 -25.84 -2.04 22.44
C SER A 96 -27.31 -1.64 22.62
N GLN A 97 -28.07 -1.49 21.53
CA GLN A 97 -29.50 -1.15 21.60
C GLN A 97 -30.41 -2.37 21.76
N GLU A 98 -29.92 -3.57 21.42
CA GLU A 98 -30.66 -4.82 21.60
C GLU A 98 -30.49 -5.43 23.01
N LEU A 99 -29.57 -4.89 23.81
CA LEU A 99 -29.37 -5.29 25.20
C LEU A 99 -30.60 -4.91 26.06
N SER A 100 -31.17 -5.91 26.73
CA SER A 100 -32.33 -5.74 27.61
C SER A 100 -31.92 -5.12 28.96
N HIS A 101 -32.87 -4.55 29.71
CA HIS A 101 -32.64 -3.95 31.04
C HIS A 101 -32.07 -4.96 32.08
N SER A 102 -32.12 -6.27 31.80
CA SER A 102 -31.50 -7.31 32.64
C SER A 102 -30.01 -7.51 32.39
N GLU A 103 -29.46 -6.96 31.31
CA GLU A 103 -28.02 -7.06 30.97
C GLU A 103 -27.26 -5.77 31.29
N TYR A 104 -27.97 -4.70 31.68
CA TYR A 104 -27.41 -3.43 32.13
C TYR A 104 -27.08 -3.39 33.63
N ASN A 105 -27.58 -4.35 34.42
CA ASN A 105 -27.29 -4.50 35.85
C ASN A 105 -26.20 -5.54 36.09
#